data_AF-A0A818RGS3-F1
#
_entry.id   AF-A0A818RGS3-F1
#
_cell.length_a   1.000
_cell.length_b   1.000
_cell.length_c   1.000
_cell.angle_alpha   90.00
_cell.angle_beta   90.00
_cell.angle_gamma   90.00
#
_symmetry.space_group_name_H-M   'P 1'
#
loop_
_entity.id
_entity.type
_entity.pdbx_description
1 polymer ?
#
loop_
_entity_poly.entity_id
_entity_poly.type
_entity_poly.pdbx_seq_one_letter_code
_entity_poly.pdbx_strand_id
1 'polypeptide(L)'
;MMKPSIIKGFLLYYIISLTGSSYAVSLIRPPYLTPEDFERGKTLTPEERGYNSSTLRQHFSQHFEIRTNVWFDSKYKWPNARVPYIISSQYNDQERAVVAESIREWESKTCIRFIPKSNNDRDYLELTPQDGTNNYCYSYVGRQGGRQFVKMYAPICMSVGQYVHELGHAIGFGHEHQRPDRDHYIRINWANIDPQFYYAFDKYNSNQFTTMGMAYDYYSIMHYPDYSYSNNGKPTLVPTYPGHNIHNMNVILSPTDIQKTKKYYNC
;
A
#
# COMPACT_ATOMS: atom_id res chain seq x y z
N MET A 1 -23.83 -22.00 -54.14
CA MET A 1 -24.31 -20.97 -53.20
C MET A 1 -23.56 -21.15 -51.88
N MET A 2 -22.81 -20.15 -51.42
CA MET A 2 -22.02 -20.21 -50.18
C MET A 2 -22.65 -19.34 -49.08
N LYS A 3 -22.62 -19.81 -47.84
CA LYS A 3 -22.60 -19.01 -46.60
C LYS A 3 -21.10 -18.78 -46.23
N PRO A 4 -20.66 -17.69 -45.60
CA PRO A 4 -21.06 -17.22 -44.25
C PRO A 4 -21.44 -15.71 -44.26
N SER A 5 -21.58 -14.93 -43.17
CA SER A 5 -21.36 -15.13 -41.72
C SER A 5 -22.28 -14.19 -40.90
N ILE A 6 -22.30 -14.30 -39.56
CA ILE A 6 -22.83 -13.23 -38.67
C ILE A 6 -21.70 -12.77 -37.73
N ILE A 7 -21.31 -11.49 -37.84
CA ILE A 7 -20.44 -10.81 -36.86
C ILE A 7 -21.34 -10.00 -35.93
N LYS A 8 -21.32 -10.29 -34.63
CA LYS A 8 -21.97 -9.46 -33.60
C LYS A 8 -21.02 -8.33 -33.19
N GLY A 9 -21.14 -7.17 -33.80
CA GLY A 9 -20.51 -5.94 -33.31
C GLY A 9 -21.33 -5.35 -32.15
N PHE A 10 -20.65 -4.98 -31.05
CA PHE A 10 -21.25 -4.11 -30.03
C PHE A 10 -21.38 -2.69 -30.60
N LEU A 11 -22.59 -2.11 -30.59
CA LEU A 11 -22.77 -0.70 -30.89
C LEU A 11 -22.35 0.14 -29.67
N LEU A 12 -21.32 0.98 -29.82
CA LEU A 12 -21.21 2.19 -29.02
C LEU A 12 -22.25 3.19 -29.53
N TYR A 13 -23.14 3.65 -28.65
CA TYR A 13 -23.99 4.80 -28.94
C TYR A 13 -23.20 6.09 -28.75
N TYR A 14 -22.83 6.73 -29.86
CA TYR A 14 -22.37 8.13 -29.87
C TYR A 14 -23.55 9.04 -30.22
N ILE A 15 -23.99 9.85 -29.26
CA ILE A 15 -24.89 10.98 -29.53
C ILE A 15 -24.01 12.20 -29.81
N ILE A 16 -23.92 12.60 -31.08
CA ILE A 16 -23.18 13.79 -31.50
C ILE A 16 -24.17 14.94 -31.66
N SER A 17 -24.11 15.91 -30.74
CA SER A 17 -24.79 17.20 -30.86
C SER A 17 -23.79 18.23 -31.38
N LEU A 18 -24.00 18.74 -32.60
CA LEU A 18 -23.15 19.76 -33.20
C LEU A 18 -23.60 21.18 -32.82
N THR A 19 -23.11 21.68 -31.69
CA THR A 19 -23.05 23.12 -31.41
C THR A 19 -21.70 23.47 -30.80
N GLY A 20 -21.13 24.61 -31.24
CA GLY A 20 -19.78 25.01 -30.87
C GLY A 20 -19.66 25.43 -29.41
N SER A 21 -19.12 24.54 -28.58
CA SER A 21 -18.44 24.87 -27.34
C SER A 21 -17.38 23.79 -27.09
N SER A 22 -16.27 24.14 -26.44
CA SER A 22 -15.22 23.19 -26.08
C SER A 22 -15.70 22.32 -24.91
N TYR A 23 -16.64 21.42 -25.18
CA TYR A 23 -17.09 20.43 -24.22
C TYR A 23 -15.91 19.50 -23.91
N ALA A 24 -15.25 19.77 -22.78
CA ALA A 24 -14.41 18.79 -22.14
C ALA A 24 -15.27 17.55 -21.88
N VAL A 25 -15.10 16.51 -22.69
CA VAL A 25 -15.75 15.22 -22.46
C VAL A 25 -15.22 14.74 -21.12
N SER A 26 -16.07 14.79 -20.10
CA SER A 26 -15.80 14.19 -18.81
C SER A 26 -15.70 12.68 -19.03
N LEU A 27 -14.48 12.21 -19.28
CA LEU A 27 -14.18 10.79 -19.41
C LEU A 27 -14.54 10.13 -18.08
N ILE A 28 -15.68 9.44 -18.06
CA ILE A 28 -16.11 8.65 -16.90
C ILE A 28 -15.09 7.53 -16.73
N ARG A 29 -14.10 7.75 -15.87
CA ARG A 29 -13.04 6.78 -15.62
C ARG A 29 -13.64 5.51 -15.02
N PRO A 30 -13.23 4.32 -15.49
CA PRO A 30 -13.77 3.07 -14.96
C PRO A 30 -13.39 2.88 -13.48
N PRO A 31 -14.23 2.18 -12.69
CA PRO A 31 -13.99 1.91 -11.28
C PRO A 31 -12.93 0.79 -11.04
N TYR A 32 -12.09 0.53 -12.04
CA TYR A 32 -10.99 -0.43 -12.05
C TYR A 32 -9.82 0.16 -12.85
N LEU A 33 -8.59 -0.29 -12.58
CA LEU A 33 -7.42 0.11 -13.37
C LEU A 33 -7.42 -0.54 -14.77
N THR A 34 -7.00 0.22 -15.77
CA THR A 34 -6.87 -0.25 -17.16
C THR A 34 -5.43 -0.70 -17.44
N PRO A 35 -5.16 -1.45 -18.52
CA PRO A 35 -3.79 -1.74 -18.94
C PRO A 35 -2.95 -0.47 -19.18
N GLU A 36 -3.58 0.63 -19.63
CA GLU A 36 -2.91 1.92 -19.82
C GLU A 36 -2.42 2.51 -18.49
N ASP A 37 -3.19 2.38 -17.41
CA ASP A 37 -2.75 2.83 -16.08
C ASP A 37 -1.46 2.09 -15.65
N PHE A 38 -1.34 0.79 -15.95
CA PHE A 38 -0.13 0.01 -15.68
C PHE A 38 1.04 0.37 -16.59
N GLU A 39 0.81 0.68 -17.87
CA GLU A 39 1.89 1.16 -18.76
C GLU A 39 2.41 2.53 -18.31
N ARG A 40 1.51 3.45 -17.92
CA ARG A 40 1.90 4.75 -17.32
C ARG A 40 2.64 4.58 -15.99
N GLY A 41 2.26 3.59 -15.18
CA GLY A 41 2.93 3.25 -13.92
C GLY A 41 4.42 2.90 -14.08
N LYS A 42 4.80 2.27 -15.20
CA LYS A 42 6.21 1.96 -15.50
C LYS A 42 7.04 3.22 -15.71
N THR A 43 6.47 4.26 -16.31
CA THR A 43 7.16 5.50 -16.68
C THR A 43 7.26 6.55 -15.57
N LEU A 44 6.73 6.27 -14.37
CA LEU A 44 6.79 7.19 -13.22
C LEU A 44 8.24 7.55 -12.83
N THR A 45 8.47 8.82 -12.53
CA THR A 45 9.78 9.36 -12.11
C THR A 45 10.19 8.82 -10.73
N PRO A 46 11.48 8.97 -10.33
CA PRO A 46 11.91 8.63 -8.98
C PRO A 46 11.10 9.34 -7.89
N GLU A 47 10.76 10.61 -8.10
CA GLU A 47 10.00 11.44 -7.16
C GLU A 47 8.55 10.94 -7.01
N GLU A 48 7.87 10.64 -8.12
CA GLU A 48 6.51 10.06 -8.11
C GLU A 48 6.47 8.67 -7.46
N ARG A 49 7.57 7.93 -7.56
CA ARG A 49 7.75 6.66 -6.84
C ARG A 49 7.94 6.88 -5.33
N GLY A 50 8.40 8.06 -4.90
CA GLY A 50 8.71 8.39 -3.52
C GLY A 50 10.20 8.31 -3.17
N TYR A 51 11.09 8.13 -4.15
CA TYR A 51 12.53 8.27 -3.92
C TYR A 51 12.89 9.74 -3.77
N ASN A 52 13.64 10.04 -2.71
CA ASN A 52 14.39 11.29 -2.59
C ASN A 52 15.86 11.07 -3.01
N SER A 53 16.59 12.16 -3.28
CA SER A 53 17.94 12.12 -3.84
C SER A 53 19.01 11.45 -2.95
N SER A 54 18.65 10.98 -1.75
CA SER A 54 19.55 10.34 -0.77
C SER A 54 19.35 8.82 -0.62
N THR A 55 18.33 8.20 -1.23
CA THR A 55 17.93 6.79 -0.96
C THR A 55 18.50 5.72 -1.91
N LEU A 56 19.72 5.91 -2.45
CA LEU A 56 20.37 4.93 -3.36
C LEU A 56 21.72 4.37 -2.87
N ARG A 57 21.70 3.71 -1.71
CA ARG A 57 22.48 2.49 -1.40
C ARG A 57 22.36 2.04 0.07
N GLN A 58 22.05 0.76 0.30
CA GLN A 58 22.94 -0.12 1.06
C GLN A 58 22.63 -1.61 0.84
N HIS A 59 23.65 -2.45 1.05
CA HIS A 59 23.62 -3.89 0.77
C HIS A 59 23.16 -4.73 1.98
N PHE A 60 22.53 -5.86 1.69
CA PHE A 60 22.17 -6.89 2.67
C PHE A 60 23.37 -7.74 3.12
N SER A 61 23.49 -7.99 4.42
CA SER A 61 23.90 -9.28 5.00
C SER A 61 23.82 -9.27 6.53
N GLN A 62 22.98 -10.12 7.13
CA GLN A 62 23.35 -11.20 8.07
C GLN A 62 22.09 -11.82 8.72
N HIS A 63 22.16 -13.12 9.05
CA HIS A 63 21.05 -13.88 9.63
C HIS A 63 21.08 -13.88 11.16
N PHE A 64 20.00 -13.45 11.83
CA PHE A 64 19.69 -13.78 13.22
C PHE A 64 18.17 -13.85 13.50
N GLU A 65 17.80 -14.27 14.71
CA GLU A 65 16.50 -14.89 15.01
C GLU A 65 15.24 -14.00 14.85
N ILE A 66 14.08 -14.68 14.78
CA ILE A 66 13.11 -14.44 13.71
C ILE A 66 11.67 -14.22 14.28
N ARG A 67 11.04 -13.02 14.13
CA ARG A 67 9.68 -12.57 14.57
C ARG A 67 9.01 -11.47 13.64
N THR A 68 7.74 -11.00 13.79
CA THR A 68 6.96 -10.00 12.95
C THR A 68 5.61 -9.50 13.58
N ASN A 69 4.61 -9.05 12.79
CA ASN A 69 3.38 -8.30 13.17
C ASN A 69 2.13 -8.46 12.24
N VAL A 70 1.61 -9.67 12.00
CA VAL A 70 0.35 -9.90 11.25
C VAL A 70 -0.71 -10.56 12.15
N TRP A 71 -2.01 -10.48 11.85
CA TRP A 71 -3.04 -11.11 12.70
C TRP A 71 -2.87 -12.64 12.80
N PHE A 72 -3.09 -13.22 13.99
CA PHE A 72 -3.21 -14.69 14.16
C PHE A 72 -4.50 -15.23 13.52
N ASP A 73 -5.61 -14.51 13.69
CA ASP A 73 -6.94 -14.95 13.27
C ASP A 73 -7.11 -14.85 11.75
N SER A 74 -7.37 -15.98 11.10
CA SER A 74 -7.52 -16.08 9.66
C SER A 74 -8.71 -15.30 9.10
N LYS A 75 -9.67 -14.87 9.94
CA LYS A 75 -10.76 -13.99 9.48
C LYS A 75 -10.25 -12.66 8.92
N TYR A 76 -9.12 -12.14 9.40
CA TYR A 76 -8.53 -10.91 8.86
C TYR A 76 -7.72 -11.11 7.57
N LYS A 77 -7.58 -12.35 7.07
CA LYS A 77 -7.00 -12.64 5.76
C LYS A 77 -8.02 -12.43 4.65
N TRP A 78 -7.53 -12.04 3.48
CA TRP A 78 -8.30 -12.11 2.24
C TRP A 78 -8.37 -13.56 1.73
N PRO A 79 -9.57 -14.14 1.51
CA PRO A 79 -9.69 -15.50 1.00
C PRO A 79 -8.93 -15.70 -0.31
N ASN A 80 -8.15 -16.77 -0.40
CA ASN A 80 -7.38 -17.14 -1.60
C ASN A 80 -6.41 -16.03 -2.10
N ALA A 81 -5.91 -15.17 -1.21
CA ALA A 81 -5.07 -14.01 -1.56
C ALA A 81 -5.72 -13.01 -2.56
N ARG A 82 -7.04 -13.12 -2.74
CA ARG A 82 -7.83 -12.35 -3.71
C ARG A 82 -8.44 -11.14 -3.02
N VAL A 83 -8.05 -9.95 -3.47
CA VAL A 83 -8.43 -8.66 -2.88
C VAL A 83 -9.27 -7.88 -3.91
N PRO A 84 -10.61 -7.95 -3.84
CA PRO A 84 -11.48 -7.14 -4.69
C PRO A 84 -11.31 -5.65 -4.37
N TYR A 85 -11.23 -4.80 -5.38
CA TYR A 85 -11.20 -3.36 -5.21
C TYR A 85 -12.10 -2.62 -6.21
N ILE A 86 -12.50 -1.41 -5.83
CA ILE A 86 -12.92 -0.36 -6.75
C ILE A 86 -12.03 0.86 -6.57
N ILE A 87 -11.83 1.64 -7.62
CA ILE A 87 -11.05 2.89 -7.61
C ILE A 87 -11.97 4.08 -7.93
N SER A 88 -11.85 5.17 -7.15
CA SER A 88 -12.64 6.38 -7.38
C SER A 88 -12.40 6.98 -8.76
N SER A 89 -13.46 7.47 -9.41
CA SER A 89 -13.39 8.18 -10.70
C SER A 89 -12.72 9.57 -10.59
N GLN A 90 -12.60 10.11 -9.37
CA GLN A 90 -11.92 11.37 -9.08
C GLN A 90 -10.41 11.29 -9.29
N TYR A 91 -9.82 10.10 -9.19
CA TYR A 91 -8.39 9.92 -9.45
C TYR A 91 -8.04 10.34 -10.88
N ASN A 92 -7.03 11.18 -11.01
CA ASN A 92 -6.46 11.58 -12.28
C ASN A 92 -5.52 10.49 -12.85
N ASP A 93 -5.07 10.69 -14.08
CA ASP A 93 -4.32 9.70 -14.85
C ASP A 93 -2.93 9.38 -14.27
N GLN A 94 -2.28 10.37 -13.64
CA GLN A 94 -1.00 10.22 -12.94
C GLN A 94 -1.20 9.48 -11.61
N GLU A 95 -2.23 9.83 -10.84
CA GLU A 95 -2.56 9.13 -9.60
C GLU A 95 -2.92 7.66 -9.86
N ARG A 96 -3.69 7.37 -10.91
CA ARG A 96 -4.00 5.98 -11.32
C ARG A 96 -2.77 5.18 -11.70
N ALA A 97 -1.78 5.83 -12.33
CA ALA A 97 -0.48 5.22 -12.62
C ALA A 97 0.28 4.86 -11.32
N VAL A 98 0.24 5.73 -10.30
CA VAL A 98 0.79 5.44 -8.96
C VAL A 98 0.09 4.23 -8.32
N VAL A 99 -1.25 4.17 -8.34
CA VAL A 99 -2.00 3.01 -7.80
C VAL A 99 -1.65 1.73 -8.56
N ALA A 100 -1.58 1.79 -9.89
CA ALA A 100 -1.27 0.64 -10.74
C ALA A 100 0.15 0.10 -10.49
N GLU A 101 1.15 0.98 -10.39
CA GLU A 101 2.53 0.60 -10.08
C GLU A 101 2.64 -0.02 -8.67
N SER A 102 1.87 0.49 -7.71
CA SER A 102 1.84 0.00 -6.32
C SER A 102 1.17 -1.37 -6.19
N ILE A 103 0.11 -1.62 -6.98
CA ILE A 103 -0.48 -2.95 -7.13
C ILE A 103 0.52 -3.90 -7.81
N ARG A 104 1.18 -3.47 -8.89
CA ARG A 104 2.16 -4.28 -9.63
C ARG A 104 3.33 -4.72 -8.75
N GLU A 105 3.78 -3.87 -7.82
CA GLU A 105 4.82 -4.19 -6.84
C GLU A 105 4.41 -5.40 -5.97
N TRP A 106 3.19 -5.42 -5.44
CA TRP A 106 2.67 -6.57 -4.68
C TRP A 106 2.44 -7.81 -5.55
N GLU A 107 1.79 -7.67 -6.70
CA GLU A 107 1.37 -8.81 -7.53
C GLU A 107 2.53 -9.52 -8.22
N SER A 108 3.58 -8.79 -8.60
CA SER A 108 4.76 -9.35 -9.28
C SER A 108 5.68 -10.15 -8.36
N LYS A 109 5.61 -9.90 -7.04
CA LYS A 109 6.50 -10.50 -6.02
C LYS A 109 5.82 -11.54 -5.15
N THR A 110 4.48 -11.51 -5.05
CA THR A 110 3.67 -12.36 -4.14
C THR A 110 2.51 -13.05 -4.87
N CYS A 111 1.71 -13.85 -4.17
CA CYS A 111 0.45 -14.40 -4.70
C CYS A 111 -0.77 -13.49 -4.47
N ILE A 112 -0.62 -12.32 -3.84
CA ILE A 112 -1.71 -11.35 -3.69
C ILE A 112 -2.21 -10.93 -5.07
N ARG A 113 -3.53 -10.90 -5.27
CA ARG A 113 -4.15 -10.41 -6.50
C ARG A 113 -5.19 -9.35 -6.20
N PHE A 114 -4.90 -8.11 -6.60
CA PHE A 114 -5.81 -6.97 -6.54
C PHE A 114 -6.64 -6.94 -7.81
N ILE A 115 -7.93 -7.22 -7.68
CA ILE A 115 -8.79 -7.46 -8.85
C ILE A 115 -10.01 -6.53 -8.87
N PRO A 116 -10.54 -6.17 -10.04
CA PRO A 116 -11.80 -5.43 -10.15
C PRO A 116 -12.93 -6.14 -9.39
N LYS A 117 -13.63 -5.41 -8.53
CA LYS A 117 -14.77 -5.91 -7.77
C LYS A 117 -15.90 -6.40 -8.71
N SER A 118 -16.38 -7.62 -8.47
CA SER A 118 -17.59 -8.16 -9.10
C SER A 118 -18.83 -7.99 -8.20
N ASN A 119 -20.02 -8.31 -8.73
CA ASN A 119 -21.26 -8.29 -7.95
C ASN A 119 -21.29 -9.33 -6.81
N ASN A 120 -20.51 -10.41 -6.92
CA ASN A 120 -20.43 -11.46 -5.90
C ASN A 120 -19.49 -11.10 -4.73
N ASP A 121 -18.66 -10.06 -4.91
CA ASP A 121 -17.72 -9.61 -3.88
C ASP A 121 -18.45 -8.77 -2.84
N ARG A 122 -18.63 -9.35 -1.65
CA ARG A 122 -19.18 -8.66 -0.47
C ARG A 122 -18.12 -7.80 0.22
N ASP A 123 -16.91 -8.33 0.33
CA ASP A 123 -15.77 -7.67 0.96
C ASP A 123 -14.86 -7.09 -0.13
N TYR A 124 -14.50 -5.81 -0.03
CA TYR A 124 -13.68 -5.14 -1.03
C TYR A 124 -13.04 -3.86 -0.50
N LEU A 125 -11.93 -3.48 -1.12
CA LEU A 125 -11.29 -2.18 -0.92
C LEU A 125 -11.97 -1.10 -1.77
N GLU A 126 -12.20 0.07 -1.21
CA GLU A 126 -12.38 1.29 -1.98
C GLU A 126 -11.12 2.13 -1.90
N LEU A 127 -10.48 2.30 -3.06
CA LEU A 127 -9.32 3.14 -3.25
C LEU A 127 -9.82 4.57 -3.45
N THR A 128 -9.54 5.45 -2.48
CA THR A 128 -10.03 6.84 -2.45
C THR A 128 -8.90 7.85 -2.62
N PRO A 129 -9.09 8.92 -3.43
CA PRO A 129 -8.06 9.92 -3.68
C PRO A 129 -7.83 10.81 -2.47
N GLN A 130 -6.85 11.70 -2.59
CA GLN A 130 -6.71 12.81 -1.66
C GLN A 130 -7.91 13.76 -1.77
N ASP A 131 -8.58 14.01 -0.64
CA ASP A 131 -9.68 14.97 -0.53
C ASP A 131 -9.24 16.27 0.19
N GLY A 132 -7.97 16.35 0.59
CA GLY A 132 -7.38 17.50 1.29
C GLY A 132 -7.90 17.74 2.71
N THR A 133 -8.74 16.86 3.27
CA THR A 133 -9.38 17.08 4.58
C THR A 133 -8.46 16.83 5.76
N ASN A 134 -7.39 16.05 5.58
CA ASN A 134 -6.50 15.58 6.64
C ASN A 134 -5.06 15.38 6.11
N ASN A 135 -4.08 15.38 7.01
CA ASN A 135 -2.67 15.21 6.66
C ASN A 135 -2.10 13.81 7.00
N TYR A 136 -2.82 12.73 6.65
CA TYR A 136 -2.37 11.36 6.90
C TYR A 136 -2.86 10.35 5.85
N CYS A 137 -2.21 9.20 5.79
CA CYS A 137 -2.55 8.08 4.91
C CYS A 137 -3.10 6.94 5.80
N TYR A 138 -4.04 6.13 5.31
CA TYR A 138 -4.71 5.14 6.15
C TYR A 138 -5.35 3.97 5.39
N SER A 139 -5.11 2.74 5.89
CA SER A 139 -6.02 1.61 5.71
C SER A 139 -6.16 0.78 6.99
N TYR A 140 -7.20 -0.05 7.02
CA TYR A 140 -7.39 -1.04 8.08
C TYR A 140 -6.38 -2.18 7.92
N VAL A 141 -5.86 -2.70 9.05
CA VAL A 141 -4.98 -3.87 9.04
C VAL A 141 -5.80 -5.13 8.76
N GLY A 142 -5.76 -5.59 7.51
CA GLY A 142 -6.43 -6.80 7.02
C GLY A 142 -7.90 -6.61 6.59
N ARG A 143 -8.54 -7.71 6.22
CA ARG A 143 -9.96 -7.74 5.82
C ARG A 143 -10.87 -7.53 7.02
N GLN A 144 -11.72 -6.51 6.97
CA GLN A 144 -12.70 -6.16 8.02
C GLN A 144 -14.09 -6.73 7.75
N GLY A 145 -14.40 -7.05 6.48
CA GLY A 145 -15.73 -7.43 6.02
C GLY A 145 -16.50 -6.23 5.46
N GLY A 146 -17.23 -6.43 4.36
CA GLY A 146 -17.88 -5.36 3.63
C GLY A 146 -16.91 -4.42 2.89
N ARG A 147 -17.37 -3.19 2.63
CA ARG A 147 -16.59 -2.10 2.04
C ARG A 147 -15.62 -1.54 3.09
N GLN A 148 -14.32 -1.57 2.83
CA GLN A 148 -13.31 -0.90 3.63
C GLN A 148 -12.46 0.05 2.77
N PHE A 149 -11.92 1.12 3.35
CA PHE A 149 -11.23 2.15 2.60
C PHE A 149 -9.71 2.00 2.60
N VAL A 150 -9.08 2.44 1.51
CA VAL A 150 -7.68 2.88 1.44
C VAL A 150 -7.73 4.39 1.17
N LYS A 151 -7.27 5.19 2.13
CA LYS A 151 -7.42 6.65 2.13
C LYS A 151 -6.07 7.35 2.05
N MET A 152 -5.98 8.31 1.14
CA MET A 152 -4.75 9.03 0.83
C MET A 152 -4.93 10.52 1.11
N TYR A 153 -5.30 10.92 2.34
CA TYR A 153 -5.86 12.26 2.58
C TYR A 153 -4.96 13.44 2.19
N ALA A 154 -3.63 13.23 2.22
CA ALA A 154 -2.63 14.25 1.91
C ALA A 154 -1.99 14.03 0.53
N PRO A 155 -1.52 15.09 -0.15
CA PRO A 155 -0.75 14.97 -1.39
C PRO A 155 0.50 14.08 -1.27
N ILE A 156 1.18 14.09 -0.11
CA ILE A 156 2.34 13.22 0.16
C ILE A 156 1.98 11.71 0.17
N CYS A 157 0.70 11.37 0.35
CA CYS A 157 0.24 10.00 0.27
C CYS A 157 0.24 9.43 -1.17
N MET A 158 0.22 10.29 -2.19
CA MET A 158 0.17 9.87 -3.60
C MET A 158 1.56 9.62 -4.19
N SER A 159 2.33 8.76 -3.53
CA SER A 159 3.58 8.18 -4.03
C SER A 159 3.51 6.66 -4.02
N VAL A 160 4.30 5.98 -4.86
CA VAL A 160 4.29 4.51 -4.93
C VAL A 160 4.65 3.88 -3.57
N GLY A 161 5.69 4.36 -2.89
CA GLY A 161 6.10 3.85 -1.58
C GLY A 161 4.97 3.88 -0.54
N GLN A 162 4.30 5.03 -0.36
CA GLN A 162 3.20 5.14 0.59
C GLN A 162 1.98 4.30 0.17
N TYR A 163 1.66 4.24 -1.12
CA TYR A 163 0.52 3.45 -1.58
C TYR A 163 0.76 1.94 -1.41
N VAL A 164 1.99 1.45 -1.64
CA VAL A 164 2.40 0.06 -1.35
C VAL A 164 2.24 -0.25 0.15
N HIS A 165 2.56 0.70 1.04
CA HIS A 165 2.37 0.58 2.49
C HIS A 165 0.90 0.46 2.90
N GLU A 166 0.01 1.33 2.42
CA GLU A 166 -1.41 1.24 2.75
C GLU A 166 -2.06 -0.04 2.19
N LEU A 167 -1.60 -0.51 1.02
CA LEU A 167 -1.97 -1.83 0.50
C LEU A 167 -1.44 -2.95 1.41
N GLY A 168 -0.24 -2.79 1.99
CA GLY A 168 0.32 -3.67 3.03
C GLY A 168 -0.56 -3.76 4.28
N HIS A 169 -1.04 -2.62 4.80
CA HIS A 169 -2.06 -2.61 5.83
C HIS A 169 -3.31 -3.38 5.38
N ALA A 170 -3.87 -3.03 4.22
CA ALA A 170 -5.10 -3.66 3.70
C ALA A 170 -4.99 -5.19 3.59
N ILE A 171 -3.82 -5.75 3.28
CA ILE A 171 -3.59 -7.21 3.21
C ILE A 171 -3.17 -7.87 4.53
N GLY A 172 -3.05 -7.14 5.65
CA GLY A 172 -2.98 -7.69 7.01
C GLY A 172 -1.73 -7.39 7.83
N PHE A 173 -0.90 -6.44 7.41
CA PHE A 173 0.38 -6.12 8.07
C PHE A 173 0.25 -4.89 8.95
N GLY A 174 0.69 -4.98 10.20
CA GLY A 174 0.87 -3.80 11.05
C GLY A 174 2.16 -3.04 10.72
N HIS A 175 2.46 -2.00 11.49
CA HIS A 175 3.77 -1.33 11.42
C HIS A 175 4.89 -2.14 12.09
N GLU A 176 6.06 -2.20 11.46
CA GLU A 176 7.18 -3.02 11.92
C GLU A 176 7.71 -2.55 13.29
N HIS A 177 7.73 -1.24 13.55
CA HIS A 177 8.15 -0.69 14.85
C HIS A 177 7.17 -0.98 15.99
N GLN A 178 5.95 -1.45 15.70
CA GLN A 178 4.95 -1.84 16.71
C GLN A 178 4.99 -3.34 17.05
N ARG A 179 5.97 -4.10 16.55
CA ARG A 179 6.09 -5.52 16.88
C ARG A 179 6.28 -5.78 18.40
N PRO A 180 5.80 -6.91 18.95
CA PRO A 180 5.97 -7.25 20.37
C PRO A 180 7.43 -7.25 20.85
N ASP A 181 8.35 -7.61 19.94
CA ASP A 181 9.80 -7.79 20.16
C ASP A 181 10.66 -6.58 19.71
N ARG A 182 10.04 -5.49 19.25
CA ARG A 182 10.73 -4.32 18.66
C ARG A 182 11.81 -3.71 19.55
N ASP A 183 11.67 -3.80 20.88
CA ASP A 183 12.60 -3.20 21.85
C ASP A 183 14.00 -3.85 21.85
N HIS A 184 14.20 -4.99 21.17
CA HIS A 184 15.54 -5.54 20.91
C HIS A 184 16.27 -4.82 19.76
N TYR A 185 15.53 -4.23 18.83
CA TYR A 185 16.02 -3.72 17.55
C TYR A 185 15.97 -2.19 17.44
N ILE A 186 15.03 -1.56 18.14
CA ILE A 186 14.86 -0.11 18.17
C ILE A 186 14.56 0.39 19.59
N ARG A 187 14.98 1.62 19.87
CA ARG A 187 14.67 2.35 21.10
C ARG A 187 13.72 3.51 20.78
N ILE A 188 12.60 3.58 21.51
CA ILE A 188 11.63 4.68 21.39
C ILE A 188 12.08 5.84 22.28
N ASN A 189 12.23 7.04 21.70
CA ASN A 189 12.48 8.29 22.42
C ASN A 189 11.15 8.98 22.74
N TRP A 190 10.41 8.49 23.74
CA TRP A 190 9.10 9.02 24.12
C TRP A 190 9.08 10.54 24.36
N ALA A 191 10.16 11.11 24.92
CA ALA A 191 10.30 12.56 25.14
C ALA A 191 10.41 13.41 23.85
N ASN A 192 10.64 12.79 22.68
CA ASN A 192 10.65 13.45 21.38
C ASN A 192 9.34 13.28 20.60
N ILE A 193 8.44 12.40 21.05
CA ILE A 193 7.16 12.15 20.38
C ILE A 193 6.14 13.17 20.89
N ASP A 194 5.33 13.72 20.00
CA ASP A 194 4.14 14.49 20.39
C ASP A 194 3.17 13.61 21.19
N PRO A 195 2.81 13.97 22.45
CA PRO A 195 1.95 13.17 23.31
C PRO A 195 0.62 12.73 22.68
N GLN A 196 0.07 13.48 21.72
CA GLN A 196 -1.17 13.07 21.05
C GLN A 196 -1.02 11.80 20.21
N PHE A 197 0.21 11.43 19.81
CA PHE A 197 0.51 10.28 18.94
C PHE A 197 1.18 9.10 19.66
N TYR A 198 1.24 9.08 21.01
CA TYR A 198 1.85 7.95 21.75
C TYR A 198 1.28 6.58 21.36
N TYR A 199 -0.04 6.51 21.07
CA TYR A 199 -0.70 5.27 20.62
C TYR A 199 -0.12 4.70 19.31
N ALA A 200 0.47 5.53 18.44
CA ALA A 200 1.11 5.09 17.20
C ALA A 200 2.45 4.36 17.43
N PHE A 201 2.95 4.37 18.67
CA PHE A 201 4.17 3.68 19.10
C PHE A 201 3.88 2.54 20.08
N ASP A 202 2.62 2.28 20.43
CA ASP A 202 2.26 1.11 21.24
C ASP A 202 2.59 -0.18 20.49
N LYS A 203 2.98 -1.22 21.26
CA LYS A 203 3.24 -2.54 20.68
C LYS A 203 1.94 -3.30 20.47
N TYR A 204 1.83 -4.01 19.36
CA TYR A 204 0.75 -4.96 19.14
C TYR A 204 0.74 -6.04 20.22
N ASN A 205 -0.46 -6.47 20.61
CA ASN A 205 -0.66 -7.55 21.56
C ASN A 205 -0.21 -8.88 20.94
N SER A 206 0.74 -9.57 21.57
CA SER A 206 1.30 -10.85 21.12
C SER A 206 0.30 -12.02 21.14
N ASN A 207 -0.89 -11.85 21.71
CA ASN A 207 -1.98 -12.83 21.62
C ASN A 207 -2.86 -12.63 20.37
N GLN A 208 -2.73 -11.49 19.70
CA GLN A 208 -3.54 -11.11 18.53
C GLN A 208 -2.70 -10.99 17.25
N PHE A 209 -1.46 -10.53 17.39
CA PHE A 209 -0.50 -10.39 16.31
C PHE A 209 0.60 -11.43 16.43
N THR A 210 0.70 -12.27 15.39
CA THR A 210 1.76 -13.23 15.23
C THR A 210 2.97 -12.62 14.58
N THR A 211 4.08 -13.22 14.96
CA THR A 211 5.39 -12.91 14.48
C THR A 211 5.76 -13.74 13.25
N MET A 212 5.00 -14.78 12.89
CA MET A 212 5.28 -15.75 11.81
C MET A 212 6.70 -16.36 11.78
N GLY A 213 7.56 -16.00 12.73
CA GLY A 213 9.01 -15.92 12.56
C GLY A 213 9.50 -15.47 11.17
N MET A 214 9.57 -14.16 10.87
CA MET A 214 10.47 -13.55 9.82
C MET A 214 11.52 -12.57 10.45
N ALA A 215 12.47 -11.93 9.77
CA ALA A 215 13.44 -11.07 10.52
C ALA A 215 12.78 -9.79 11.09
N TYR A 216 13.40 -9.10 12.06
CA TYR A 216 13.12 -7.65 12.23
C TYR A 216 13.73 -6.90 11.07
N ASP A 217 12.92 -6.13 10.37
CA ASP A 217 13.35 -5.51 9.12
C ASP A 217 13.23 -3.98 9.17
N TYR A 218 14.35 -3.34 9.47
CA TYR A 218 14.55 -1.89 9.36
C TYR A 218 14.19 -1.32 7.99
N TYR A 219 14.26 -2.14 6.93
CA TYR A 219 13.97 -1.78 5.55
C TYR A 219 12.61 -2.31 5.05
N SER A 220 11.75 -2.79 5.96
CA SER A 220 10.36 -3.11 5.63
C SER A 220 9.65 -1.86 5.11
N ILE A 221 8.78 -2.05 4.12
CA ILE A 221 7.84 -1.00 3.69
C ILE A 221 6.95 -0.53 4.85
N MET A 222 6.74 -1.38 5.88
CA MET A 222 5.91 -1.12 7.05
C MET A 222 6.65 -0.45 8.22
N HIS A 223 7.94 -0.10 8.09
CA HIS A 223 8.71 0.53 9.17
C HIS A 223 8.57 2.07 9.14
N TYR A 224 8.35 2.70 10.30
CA TYR A 224 8.33 4.15 10.42
C TYR A 224 9.72 4.79 10.28
N PRO A 225 9.83 5.97 9.62
CA PRO A 225 11.02 6.81 9.64
C PRO A 225 11.42 7.30 11.04
N ASP A 226 12.70 7.57 11.26
CA ASP A 226 13.24 7.97 12.57
C ASP A 226 12.66 9.26 13.17
N TYR A 227 12.13 10.19 12.37
CA TYR A 227 11.48 11.42 12.85
C TYR A 227 9.94 11.37 12.92
N SER A 228 9.31 10.21 12.70
CA SER A 228 7.84 10.08 12.76
C SER A 228 7.27 10.67 14.05
N TYR A 229 6.28 11.57 13.92
CA TYR A 229 5.60 12.27 15.03
C TYR A 229 6.54 13.01 16.01
N SER A 230 7.71 13.46 15.55
CA SER A 230 8.63 14.28 16.36
C SER A 230 8.04 15.65 16.70
N ASN A 231 8.06 16.05 17.98
CA ASN A 231 7.61 17.37 18.45
C ASN A 231 8.74 18.40 18.58
N ASN A 232 10.00 17.98 18.44
CA ASN A 232 11.16 18.79 18.79
C ASN A 232 12.34 18.67 17.80
N GLY A 233 12.10 18.08 16.62
CA GLY A 233 13.12 17.91 15.58
C GLY A 233 14.24 16.93 15.95
N LYS A 234 13.99 16.01 16.89
CA LYS A 234 14.92 14.92 17.26
C LYS A 234 14.28 13.57 16.94
N PRO A 235 15.08 12.51 16.67
CA PRO A 235 14.53 11.22 16.26
C PRO A 235 13.70 10.59 17.38
N THR A 236 12.53 10.05 17.02
CA THR A 236 11.61 9.31 17.88
C THR A 236 11.93 7.80 17.90
N LEU A 237 12.52 7.27 16.82
CA LEU A 237 12.97 5.89 16.69
C LEU A 237 14.50 5.87 16.48
N VAL A 238 15.22 5.00 17.19
CA VAL A 238 16.68 4.84 17.02
C VAL A 238 17.04 3.35 16.97
N PRO A 239 17.68 2.85 15.89
CA PRO A 239 18.19 1.48 15.85
C PRO A 239 19.17 1.19 17.00
N THR A 240 19.04 0.03 17.63
CA THR A 240 19.97 -0.43 18.69
C THR A 240 21.28 -0.96 18.11
N TYR A 241 21.25 -1.46 16.87
CA TYR A 241 22.43 -1.93 16.14
C TYR A 241 22.95 -0.85 15.18
N PRO A 242 24.26 -0.52 15.20
CA PRO A 242 24.83 0.50 14.34
C PRO A 242 24.86 0.07 12.87
N GLY A 243 24.77 1.04 11.95
CA GLY A 243 24.82 0.82 10.51
C GLY A 243 23.46 0.71 9.81
N HIS A 244 22.36 0.61 10.57
CA HIS A 244 21.01 0.71 10.00
C HIS A 244 20.57 2.17 9.88
N ASN A 245 20.12 2.54 8.68
CA ASN A 245 19.55 3.84 8.38
C ASN A 245 18.05 3.67 8.11
N ILE A 246 17.23 4.24 8.98
CA ILE A 246 15.75 4.27 8.88
C ILE A 246 15.23 5.71 8.69
N HIS A 247 16.03 6.59 8.11
CA HIS A 247 15.69 8.02 8.01
C HIS A 247 14.52 8.31 7.07
N ASN A 248 14.36 7.47 6.05
CA ASN A 248 13.32 7.59 5.03
C ASN A 248 12.46 6.34 5.02
N MET A 249 11.23 6.50 4.57
CA MET A 249 10.36 5.38 4.24
C MET A 249 10.93 4.63 3.03
N ASN A 250 10.79 3.31 3.02
CA ASN A 250 11.16 2.50 1.87
C ASN A 250 10.15 2.70 0.72
N VAL A 251 10.56 2.45 -0.53
CA VAL A 251 9.73 2.70 -1.72
C VAL A 251 9.18 1.39 -2.33
N ILE A 252 9.76 0.25 -1.95
CA ILE A 252 9.46 -1.08 -2.48
C ILE A 252 9.42 -2.09 -1.34
N LEU A 253 8.86 -3.27 -1.62
CA LEU A 253 8.84 -4.38 -0.67
C LEU A 253 10.24 -4.90 -0.39
N SER A 254 10.55 -5.09 0.89
CA SER A 254 11.77 -5.78 1.28
C SER A 254 11.69 -7.29 0.98
N PRO A 255 12.84 -8.01 0.94
CA PRO A 255 12.84 -9.47 0.89
C PRO A 255 12.05 -10.10 2.04
N THR A 256 12.00 -9.46 3.21
CA THR A 256 11.22 -9.93 4.36
C THR A 256 9.73 -9.73 4.14
N ASP A 257 9.29 -8.58 3.64
CA ASP A 257 7.87 -8.30 3.34
C ASP A 257 7.31 -9.33 2.34
N ILE A 258 8.08 -9.64 1.29
CA ILE A 258 7.73 -10.63 0.28
C ILE A 258 7.59 -12.03 0.90
N GLN A 259 8.59 -12.46 1.67
CA GLN A 259 8.56 -13.78 2.33
C GLN A 259 7.45 -13.87 3.39
N LYS A 260 7.25 -12.81 4.19
CA LYS A 260 6.21 -12.67 5.22
C LYS A 260 4.83 -12.83 4.57
N THR A 261 4.61 -12.21 3.41
CA THR A 261 3.37 -12.34 2.62
C THR A 261 3.14 -13.73 2.06
N LYS A 262 4.18 -14.33 1.47
CA LYS A 262 4.13 -15.71 0.98
C LYS A 262 3.70 -16.68 2.09
N LYS A 263 4.41 -16.66 3.21
CA LYS A 263 4.09 -17.46 4.40
C LYS A 263 2.71 -17.16 4.99
N TYR A 264 2.27 -15.90 5.00
CA TYR A 264 0.96 -15.51 5.55
C TYR A 264 -0.21 -15.97 4.69
N TYR A 265 -0.06 -15.97 3.37
CA TYR A 265 -1.09 -16.38 2.41
C TYR A 265 -0.95 -17.82 1.87
N ASN A 266 0.04 -18.58 2.37
CA ASN A 266 0.37 -19.94 1.93
C ASN A 266 0.74 -20.04 0.44
N CYS A 267 1.69 -19.19 0.04
CA CYS A 267 2.42 -19.23 -1.23
C CYS A 267 3.93 -18.97 -1.00
#